data_AF-Q8L4C4-F1
#
_entry.id   AF-Q8L4C4-F1
#
_cell.length_a   1.000
_cell.length_b   1.000
_cell.length_c   1.000
_cell.angle_alpha   90.00
_cell.angle_beta   90.00
_cell.angle_gamma   90.00
#
_symmetry.space_group_name_H-M   'P 1'
#
loop_
_entity.id
_entity.type
_entity.pdbx_description
1 polymer ?
#
loop_
_entity_poly.entity_id
_entity_poly.type
_entity_poly.pdbx_seq_one_letter_code
_entity_poly.pdbx_strand_id
1 'polypeptide(L)' 'RLRWFNQLDPRINRRPFTEEEEERLLAAHHIHGNKWALIARLFPGR' A
#
# COMPACT_ATOMS: atom_id res chain seq x y z
N ARG A 1 -6.17 -14.64 17.88
CA ARG A 1 -6.45 -13.23 18.27
C ARG A 1 -5.27 -12.36 17.85
N LEU A 2 -5.14 -12.03 16.54
CA LEU A 2 -4.01 -11.27 15.97
C LEU A 2 -4.43 -10.07 15.12
N ARG A 3 -5.74 -9.90 14.85
CA ARG A 3 -6.26 -8.81 14.00
C ARG A 3 -6.16 -7.42 14.62
N TRP A 4 -5.99 -7.33 15.94
CA TRP A 4 -6.01 -6.06 16.67
C TRP A 4 -4.66 -5.33 16.69
N PHE A 5 -3.53 -6.02 16.50
CA PHE A 5 -2.22 -5.35 16.54
C PHE A 5 -1.92 -4.54 15.27
N ASN A 6 -2.38 -4.98 14.10
CA ASN A 6 -2.20 -4.21 12.85
C ASN A 6 -3.08 -2.95 12.78
N GLN A 7 -4.04 -2.79 13.68
CA GLN A 7 -4.89 -1.60 13.77
C GLN A 7 -4.27 -0.47 14.62
N LEU A 8 -3.17 -0.73 15.33
CA LEU A 8 -2.58 0.23 16.27
C LEU A 8 -1.18 0.69 15.89
N ASP A 9 -0.61 0.25 14.75
CA ASP A 9 0.67 0.80 14.29
C ASP A 9 0.45 2.24 13.78
N PRO A 10 0.95 3.28 14.48
CA PRO A 10 0.78 4.66 14.07
C PRO A 10 1.54 4.99 12.78
N ARG A 11 2.41 4.09 12.32
CA ARG A 11 3.17 4.23 11.06
C ARG A 11 2.35 3.85 9.84
N ILE A 12 1.19 3.19 10.00
CA ILE A 12 0.29 2.89 8.90
C ILE A 12 -0.52 4.14 8.58
N ASN A 13 -0.24 4.72 7.42
CA ASN A 13 -1.00 5.82 6.87
C ASN A 13 -2.36 5.31 6.36
N ARG A 14 -3.43 5.76 7.02
CA ARG A 14 -4.83 5.43 6.69
C ARG A 14 -5.54 6.51 5.87
N ARG A 15 -4.82 7.53 5.42
CA ARG A 15 -5.40 8.59 4.58
C ARG A 15 -5.79 8.02 3.21
N PRO A 16 -6.61 8.69 2.41
CA PRO A 16 -6.76 8.34 0.99
C PRO A 16 -5.39 8.31 0.29
N PHE A 17 -5.25 7.52 -0.79
CA PHE A 17 -4.06 7.62 -1.66
C PHE A 17 -3.99 9.05 -2.23
N THR A 18 -2.79 9.62 -2.32
CA THR A 18 -2.61 10.86 -3.09
C THR A 18 -2.58 10.54 -4.59
N GLU A 19 -2.82 11.53 -5.45
CA GLU A 19 -2.73 11.33 -6.92
C GLU A 19 -1.37 10.73 -7.32
N GLU A 20 -0.28 11.15 -6.70
CA GLU A 20 1.04 10.59 -6.98
C GLU A 20 1.18 9.13 -6.52
N GLU A 21 0.55 8.76 -5.41
CA GLU A 21 0.52 7.37 -4.97
C GLU A 21 -0.35 6.51 -5.92
N GLU A 22 -1.47 7.04 -6.42
CA GLU A 22 -2.33 6.38 -7.40
C GLU A 22 -1.62 6.19 -8.74
N GLU A 23 -0.94 7.20 -9.27
CA GLU A 23 -0.14 7.09 -10.49
C GLU A 23 0.94 6.03 -10.37
N ARG A 24 1.66 5.99 -9.24
CA ARG A 24 2.64 4.93 -8.97
C ARG A 24 2.01 3.56 -8.85
N LEU A 25 0.81 3.48 -8.27
CA LEU A 25 0.08 2.22 -8.10
C LEU A 25 -0.31 1.66 -9.47
N LEU A 26 -0.83 2.51 -10.35
CA LEU A 26 -1.20 2.17 -11.72
C LEU A 26 0.03 1.80 -12.55
N ALA A 27 1.13 2.57 -12.46
CA ALA A 27 2.38 2.26 -13.15
C ALA A 27 2.96 0.91 -12.69
N ALA A 28 2.98 0.65 -11.38
CA ALA A 28 3.47 -0.61 -10.83
C ALA A 28 2.55 -1.79 -11.20
N HIS A 29 1.23 -1.59 -11.25
CA HIS A 29 0.28 -2.59 -11.74
C HIS A 29 0.47 -2.88 -13.23
N HIS A 30 0.75 -1.87 -14.05
CA HIS A 30 1.06 -2.06 -15.47
C HIS A 30 2.33 -2.92 -15.66
N ILE A 31 3.35 -2.71 -14.84
CA ILE A 31 4.64 -3.44 -14.93
C ILE A 31 4.54 -4.85 -14.33
N HIS A 32 3.88 -4.99 -13.17
CA HIS A 32 3.90 -6.23 -12.38
C HIS A 32 2.61 -7.05 -12.44
N GLY A 33 1.54 -6.51 -13.02
CA GLY A 33 0.21 -7.11 -13.06
C GLY A 33 -0.39 -7.29 -11.66
N ASN A 34 -1.07 -8.40 -11.44
CA ASN A 34 -1.78 -8.71 -10.19
C ASN A 34 -0.86 -9.14 -9.02
N LYS A 35 0.42 -8.76 -9.05
CA LYS A 35 1.40 -9.06 -7.98
C LYS A 35 1.28 -8.04 -6.84
N TRP A 36 0.11 -7.95 -6.21
CA TRP A 36 -0.19 -6.96 -5.17
C TRP A 36 0.76 -6.99 -3.97
N ALA A 37 1.25 -8.18 -3.57
CA ALA A 37 2.24 -8.29 -2.50
C ALA A 37 3.58 -7.61 -2.85
N LEU A 38 3.95 -7.58 -4.13
CA LEU A 38 5.15 -6.86 -4.60
C LEU A 38 4.87 -5.36 -4.66
N ILE A 39 3.73 -4.98 -5.24
CA ILE A 39 3.31 -3.58 -5.39
C ILE A 39 3.20 -2.90 -4.03
N ALA A 40 2.58 -3.54 -3.03
CA ALA A 40 2.44 -3.00 -1.68
C ALA A 40 3.80 -2.69 -1.01
N ARG A 41 4.86 -3.44 -1.34
CA ARG A 41 6.22 -3.17 -0.81
C ARG A 41 6.83 -1.88 -1.34
N LEU A 42 6.30 -1.32 -2.42
CA LEU A 42 6.71 -0.03 -2.98
C LEU A 42 6.09 1.16 -2.21
N PHE A 43 5.11 0.91 -1.34
CA PHE A 43 4.41 1.92 -0.54
C PHE A 43 4.71 1.72 0.95
N PRO A 44 5.92 2.13 1.42
CA PRO A 44 6.27 1.98 2.83
C PRO A 44 5.33 2.81 3.71
N GLY A 45 4.69 2.16 4.70
CA GLY A 45 3.71 2.80 5.56
C GLY A 45 2.27 2.78 5.03
N ARG A 46 2.00 2.04 3.95
CA ARG A 46 0.65 1.67 3.50
C ARG A 46 0.35 0.20 3.75
#